data_AF-X1C7V4-F1
#
_entry.id   AF-X1C7V4-F1
#
_cell.length_a   1.000
_cell.length_b   1.000
_cell.length_c   1.000
_cell.angle_alpha   90.00
_cell.angle_beta   90.00
_cell.angle_gamma   90.00
#
_symmetry.space_group_name_H-M   'P 1'
#
loop_
_entity.id
_entity.type
_entity.pdbx_description
1 polymer ?
#
loop_
_entity_poly.entity_id
_entity_poly.type
_entity_poly.pdbx_seq_one_letter_code
_entity_poly.pdbx_strand_id
1 'polypeptide(L)'
;FTIQIDDRTGLYSVADMTVTLANHDKEFSKLMAQYFLKNQWVQIFISFHQDPDNWKTKLMALVVDDHWMEGPFFKVKLKDLTNKYFKMKVPQNMITLDDYPHAHEGAVTQRMPDALGLNVLQEDPPGAMEALYIDTRAGVWQYLALGASGNILTVYSDGNIMTEGALNDYTISFGVGGITLINFTSDQGNNKITFDCEGYSYPDWNSPNGYVQNPIYIIAFFLSFIMQMPLNFLDLVAWDELAQDFEDEGLGEVGRLPIQNEGSAETILMELLRTYKVKLWLTKDGKLR
;
A
#
# COMPACT_ATOMS: atom_id res chain seq x y z
N PHE A 1 -28.13 -10.42 -11.04
CA PHE A 1 -26.84 -10.20 -10.37
C PHE A 1 -26.02 -11.46 -10.53
N THR A 2 -24.98 -11.43 -11.36
CA THR A 2 -24.08 -12.58 -11.50
C THR A 2 -22.98 -12.39 -10.45
N ILE A 3 -22.98 -13.26 -9.44
CA ILE A 3 -21.88 -13.32 -8.47
C ILE A 3 -20.85 -14.25 -9.08
N GLN A 4 -19.71 -13.70 -9.49
CA GLN A 4 -18.59 -14.51 -9.95
C GLN A 4 -17.57 -14.58 -8.82
N ILE A 5 -17.25 -15.80 -8.40
CA ILE A 5 -16.12 -16.05 -7.50
C ILE A 5 -14.88 -15.90 -8.38
N ASP A 6 -13.99 -14.99 -8.02
CA ASP A 6 -12.66 -14.97 -8.62
C ASP A 6 -11.89 -16.16 -8.03
N ASP A 7 -11.59 -17.15 -8.89
CA ASP A 7 -11.00 -18.42 -8.50
C ASP A 7 -9.54 -18.29 -8.04
N ARG A 8 -8.91 -17.12 -8.25
CA ARG A 8 -7.51 -16.88 -7.88
C ARG A 8 -7.34 -16.32 -6.48
N THR A 9 -8.27 -15.49 -6.02
CA THR A 9 -8.20 -14.80 -4.72
C THR A 9 -9.20 -15.34 -3.70
N GLY A 10 -10.23 -16.10 -4.14
CA GLY A 10 -11.35 -16.48 -3.28
C GLY A 10 -12.30 -15.33 -2.93
N LEU A 11 -12.12 -14.17 -3.58
CA LEU A 11 -12.92 -12.97 -3.35
C LEU A 11 -14.09 -12.89 -4.34
N TYR A 12 -15.21 -12.34 -3.87
CA TYR A 12 -16.39 -12.13 -4.69
C TYR A 12 -16.22 -10.86 -5.52
N SER A 13 -16.29 -10.98 -6.85
CA SER A 13 -16.44 -9.82 -7.74
C SER A 13 -17.93 -9.56 -7.91
N VAL A 14 -18.41 -8.42 -7.39
CA VAL A 14 -19.77 -7.95 -7.71
C VAL A 14 -19.68 -6.76 -8.65
N ALA A 15 -20.59 -6.67 -9.61
CA ALA A 15 -20.64 -5.53 -10.52
C ALA A 15 -20.87 -4.23 -9.75
N ASP A 16 -20.15 -3.17 -10.15
CA ASP A 16 -20.37 -1.80 -9.70
C ASP A 16 -21.86 -1.44 -9.80
N MET A 17 -22.38 -0.74 -8.79
CA MET A 17 -23.79 -0.37 -8.68
C MET A 17 -23.93 1.13 -8.49
N THR A 18 -24.85 1.76 -9.21
CA THR A 18 -25.29 3.13 -8.89
C THR A 18 -26.69 3.07 -8.30
N VAL A 19 -26.84 3.53 -7.06
CA VAL A 19 -28.13 3.64 -6.39
C VAL A 19 -28.60 5.08 -6.51
N THR A 20 -29.86 5.26 -6.93
CA THR A 20 -30.51 6.57 -7.00
C THR A 20 -31.58 6.63 -5.93
N LEU A 21 -31.47 7.61 -5.04
CA LEU A 21 -32.42 7.87 -3.96
C LEU A 21 -33.08 9.23 -4.17
N ALA A 22 -34.38 9.32 -3.86
CA ALA A 22 -35.06 10.60 -3.84
C ALA A 22 -34.56 11.43 -2.64
N ASN A 23 -34.38 12.73 -2.84
CA ASN A 23 -33.89 13.69 -1.85
C ASN A 23 -34.71 15.00 -1.93
N HIS A 24 -36.04 14.87 -2.02
CA HIS A 24 -36.95 16.01 -2.18
C HIS A 24 -36.93 16.97 -0.96
N ASP A 25 -36.69 16.44 0.23
CA ASP A 25 -36.58 17.16 1.50
C ASP A 25 -35.17 17.73 1.76
N LYS A 26 -34.21 17.41 0.88
CA LYS A 26 -32.80 17.81 0.94
C LYS A 26 -32.05 17.27 2.16
N GLU A 27 -32.54 16.22 2.84
CA GLU A 27 -31.87 15.67 4.02
C GLU A 27 -30.47 15.12 3.69
N PHE A 28 -30.31 14.40 2.57
CA PHE A 28 -28.98 13.95 2.14
C PHE A 28 -28.05 15.12 1.84
N SER A 29 -28.58 16.23 1.31
CA SER A 29 -27.76 17.43 1.04
C SER A 29 -27.27 18.08 2.33
N LYS A 30 -28.09 18.09 3.39
CA LYS A 30 -27.67 18.59 4.72
C LYS A 30 -26.59 17.71 5.33
N LEU A 31 -26.76 16.39 5.28
CA LEU A 31 -25.78 15.44 5.80
C LEU A 31 -24.46 15.52 5.04
N MET A 32 -24.48 15.65 3.71
CA MET A 32 -23.27 15.76 2.91
C MET A 32 -22.46 17.05 3.16
N ALA A 33 -23.10 18.10 3.68
CA ALA A 33 -22.38 19.30 4.10
C ALA A 33 -21.59 19.09 5.40
N GLN A 34 -21.89 18.03 6.16
CA GLN A 34 -21.31 17.74 7.47
C GLN A 34 -20.42 16.50 7.47
N TYR A 35 -20.71 15.52 6.61
CA TYR A 35 -20.07 14.21 6.64
C TYR A 35 -19.42 13.84 5.30
N PHE A 36 -18.29 13.15 5.39
CA PHE A 36 -17.58 12.60 4.24
C PHE A 36 -18.10 11.18 3.93
N LEU A 37 -18.73 11.02 2.76
CA LEU A 37 -19.39 9.77 2.39
C LEU A 37 -18.49 8.77 1.63
N LYS A 38 -17.40 9.23 0.99
CA LYS A 38 -16.50 8.28 0.32
C LYS A 38 -15.88 7.34 1.35
N ASN A 39 -15.64 6.10 0.94
CA ASN A 39 -15.12 5.02 1.80
C ASN A 39 -16.09 4.57 2.91
N GLN A 40 -17.37 4.97 2.88
CA GLN A 40 -18.36 4.45 3.80
C GLN A 40 -18.88 3.08 3.35
N TRP A 41 -19.22 2.25 4.34
CA TRP A 41 -19.83 0.93 4.13
C TRP A 41 -21.30 1.04 3.80
N VAL A 42 -21.71 0.27 2.79
CA VAL A 42 -23.11 0.11 2.41
C VAL A 42 -23.44 -1.37 2.41
N GLN A 43 -24.40 -1.75 3.23
CA GLN A 43 -24.93 -3.10 3.27
C GLN A 43 -26.34 -3.09 2.66
N ILE A 44 -26.58 -3.98 1.72
CA ILE A 44 -27.88 -4.13 1.07
C ILE A 44 -28.52 -5.40 1.62
N PHE A 45 -29.74 -5.26 2.11
CA PHE A 45 -30.55 -6.35 2.67
C PHE A 45 -31.80 -6.56 1.83
N ILE A 46 -32.22 -7.82 1.74
CA ILE A 46 -33.57 -8.16 1.31
C ILE A 46 -34.38 -8.41 2.58
N SER A 47 -35.53 -7.73 2.69
CA SER A 47 -36.47 -7.88 3.79
C SER A 47 -37.88 -8.13 3.26
N PHE A 48 -38.71 -8.82 4.05
CA PHE A 48 -40.14 -8.92 3.73
C PHE A 48 -40.85 -7.63 4.09
N HIS A 49 -41.72 -7.15 3.20
CA HIS A 49 -42.44 -5.89 3.41
C HIS A 49 -43.31 -5.89 4.68
N GLN A 50 -43.91 -7.03 5.00
CA GLN A 50 -44.81 -7.18 6.16
C GLN A 50 -44.05 -7.39 7.47
N ASP A 51 -42.76 -7.74 7.39
CA ASP A 51 -41.95 -7.96 8.58
C ASP A 51 -40.49 -7.55 8.33
N PRO A 52 -40.25 -6.24 8.12
CA PRO A 52 -38.96 -5.77 7.68
C PRO A 52 -37.88 -6.04 8.72
N ASP A 53 -38.21 -6.07 10.02
CA ASP A 53 -37.24 -6.18 11.11
C ASP A 53 -36.95 -7.61 11.57
N ASN A 54 -37.83 -8.57 11.32
CA ASN A 54 -37.72 -9.93 11.83
C ASN A 54 -36.99 -10.88 10.86
N TRP A 55 -37.00 -10.59 9.55
CA TRP A 55 -36.20 -11.34 8.58
C TRP A 55 -35.53 -10.42 7.56
N LYS A 56 -34.22 -10.22 7.74
CA LYS A 56 -33.32 -9.55 6.79
C LYS A 56 -32.25 -10.55 6.36
N THR A 57 -32.16 -10.82 5.05
CA THR A 57 -31.00 -11.52 4.49
C THR A 57 -30.07 -10.49 3.88
N LYS A 58 -28.82 -10.44 4.35
CA LYS A 58 -27.80 -9.60 3.73
C LYS A 58 -27.51 -10.13 2.34
N LEU A 59 -27.73 -9.29 1.33
CA LEU A 59 -27.46 -9.61 -0.06
C LEU A 59 -25.97 -9.38 -0.36
N MET A 60 -25.45 -8.23 0.05
CA MET A 60 -24.07 -7.83 -0.27
C MET A 60 -23.59 -6.65 0.60
N ALA A 61 -22.27 -6.47 0.65
CA ALA A 61 -21.60 -5.29 1.18
C ALA A 61 -20.81 -4.61 0.05
N LEU A 62 -20.92 -3.29 -0.03
CA LEU A 62 -20.27 -2.43 -1.01
C LEU A 62 -19.68 -1.22 -0.31
N VAL A 63 -18.85 -0.47 -1.02
CA VAL A 63 -18.20 0.74 -0.54
C VAL A 63 -18.56 1.91 -1.45
N VAL A 64 -18.85 3.06 -0.85
CA VAL A 64 -19.08 4.30 -1.61
C VAL A 64 -17.80 4.74 -2.31
N ASP A 65 -17.77 4.63 -3.63
CA ASP A 65 -16.70 5.12 -4.52
C ASP A 65 -16.86 6.62 -4.75
N ASP A 66 -18.08 7.03 -5.13
CA ASP A 66 -18.41 8.42 -5.39
C ASP A 66 -19.89 8.71 -5.16
N HIS A 67 -20.25 9.99 -5.12
CA HIS A 67 -21.63 10.43 -4.96
C HIS A 67 -21.83 11.82 -5.57
N TRP A 68 -23.04 12.11 -6.01
CA TRP A 68 -23.40 13.42 -6.54
C TRP A 68 -24.89 13.69 -6.42
N MET A 69 -25.24 14.97 -6.58
CA MET A 69 -26.61 15.45 -6.61
C MET A 69 -27.02 15.75 -8.05
N GLU A 70 -28.22 15.31 -8.44
CA GLU A 70 -28.79 15.58 -9.76
C GLU A 70 -30.26 15.97 -9.59
N GLY A 71 -30.51 17.28 -9.48
CA GLY A 71 -31.83 17.81 -9.18
C GLY A 71 -32.36 17.31 -7.82
N PRO A 72 -33.54 16.67 -7.76
CA PRO A 72 -34.09 16.13 -6.52
C PRO A 72 -33.53 14.74 -6.15
N PHE A 73 -32.56 14.22 -6.90
CA PHE A 73 -32.02 12.89 -6.69
C PHE A 73 -30.61 12.94 -6.10
N PHE A 74 -30.39 12.07 -5.13
CA PHE A 74 -29.07 11.72 -4.63
C PHE A 74 -28.61 10.43 -5.32
N LYS A 75 -27.45 10.46 -5.95
CA LYS A 75 -26.86 9.30 -6.61
C LYS A 75 -25.59 8.90 -5.88
N VAL A 76 -25.46 7.60 -5.60
CA VAL A 76 -24.27 7.04 -4.98
C VAL A 76 -23.75 5.89 -5.84
N LYS A 77 -22.47 5.98 -6.19
CA LYS A 77 -21.75 4.93 -6.88
C LYS A 77 -21.07 4.03 -5.85
N LEU A 78 -21.43 2.77 -5.90
CA LEU A 78 -20.99 1.72 -5.01
C LEU A 78 -20.12 0.75 -5.79
N LYS A 79 -18.98 0.37 -5.20
CA LYS A 79 -18.08 -0.65 -5.73
C LYS A 79 -17.91 -1.75 -4.70
N ASP A 80 -17.64 -2.97 -5.17
CA ASP A 80 -17.11 -3.99 -4.28
C ASP A 80 -15.68 -3.65 -3.86
N LEU A 81 -15.20 -4.32 -2.80
CA LEU A 81 -13.86 -4.10 -2.24
C LEU A 81 -12.75 -4.38 -3.25
N THR A 82 -12.90 -5.43 -4.08
CA THR A 82 -11.90 -5.84 -5.07
C THR A 82 -11.79 -4.78 -6.17
N ASN A 83 -12.90 -4.34 -6.77
CA ASN A 83 -12.85 -3.28 -7.79
C ASN A 83 -12.37 -1.94 -7.21
N LYS A 84 -12.72 -1.64 -5.96
CA LYS A 84 -12.36 -0.37 -5.34
C LYS A 84 -10.91 -0.31 -4.90
N TYR A 85 -10.36 -1.38 -4.34
CA TYR A 85 -9.02 -1.34 -3.74
C TYR A 85 -8.03 -2.21 -4.51
N PHE A 86 -8.39 -3.41 -4.95
CA PHE A 86 -7.40 -4.37 -5.48
C PHE A 86 -7.08 -4.16 -6.96
N LYS A 87 -8.07 -3.79 -7.76
CA LYS A 87 -7.84 -3.51 -9.20
C LYS A 87 -7.24 -2.12 -9.48
N MET A 88 -6.95 -1.34 -8.44
CA MET A 88 -6.25 -0.06 -8.59
C MET A 88 -4.75 -0.27 -8.72
N LYS A 89 -4.08 0.65 -9.42
CA LYS A 89 -2.63 0.77 -9.37
C LYS A 89 -2.24 1.26 -7.98
N VAL A 90 -1.16 0.70 -7.43
CA VAL A 90 -0.61 1.19 -6.17
C VAL A 90 -0.22 2.67 -6.33
N PRO A 91 -0.69 3.58 -5.47
CA PRO A 91 -0.31 4.98 -5.55
C PRO A 91 1.17 5.11 -5.22
N GLN A 92 1.94 5.71 -6.14
CA GLN A 92 3.38 5.87 -6.00
C GLN A 92 3.80 7.21 -6.58
N ASN A 93 4.71 7.89 -5.89
CA ASN A 93 5.31 9.11 -6.39
C ASN A 93 6.28 8.80 -7.54
N MET A 94 6.27 9.67 -8.55
CA MET A 94 7.15 9.57 -9.71
C MET A 94 8.31 10.54 -9.55
N ILE A 95 9.47 10.16 -10.05
CA ILE A 95 10.57 11.10 -10.24
C ILE A 95 10.25 11.93 -11.47
N THR A 96 10.10 13.24 -11.28
CA THR A 96 9.84 14.21 -12.34
C THR A 96 10.98 15.22 -12.42
N LEU A 97 11.13 15.87 -13.57
CA LEU A 97 12.08 16.98 -13.71
C LEU A 97 11.64 18.25 -12.99
N ASP A 98 10.37 18.37 -12.62
CA ASP A 98 9.88 19.48 -11.80
C ASP A 98 10.41 19.35 -10.36
N ASP A 99 10.40 18.13 -9.82
CA ASP A 99 10.92 17.83 -8.49
C ASP A 99 12.45 17.67 -8.47
N TYR A 100 13.02 17.08 -9.52
CA TYR A 100 14.45 16.80 -9.67
C TYR A 100 14.98 17.29 -11.03
N PRO A 101 15.28 18.59 -11.18
CA PRO A 101 15.67 19.20 -12.46
C PRO A 101 16.95 18.64 -13.10
N HIS A 102 17.74 17.90 -12.33
CA HIS A 102 19.02 17.33 -12.74
C HIS A 102 19.02 15.79 -12.69
N ALA A 103 17.85 15.15 -12.61
CA ALA A 103 17.75 13.71 -12.61
C ALA A 103 18.36 13.09 -13.88
N HIS A 104 19.03 11.95 -13.72
CA HIS A 104 19.52 11.17 -14.84
C HIS A 104 18.34 10.68 -15.70
N GLU A 105 18.50 10.62 -17.02
CA GLU A 105 17.40 10.27 -17.95
C GLU A 105 16.75 8.91 -17.63
N GLY A 106 17.54 7.94 -17.16
CA GLY A 106 17.04 6.62 -16.75
C GLY A 106 16.22 6.63 -15.45
N ALA A 107 16.34 7.68 -14.62
CA ALA A 107 15.58 7.86 -13.39
C ALA A 107 14.29 8.67 -13.61
N VAL A 108 14.23 9.52 -14.64
CA VAL A 108 13.02 10.30 -14.95
C VAL A 108 11.89 9.35 -15.32
N THR A 109 10.69 9.60 -14.79
CA THR A 109 9.51 8.72 -14.88
C THR A 109 9.66 7.37 -14.18
N GLN A 110 10.72 7.12 -13.42
CA GLN A 110 10.75 5.98 -12.51
C GLN A 110 9.95 6.29 -11.25
N ARG A 111 9.49 5.24 -10.57
CA ARG A 111 8.79 5.33 -9.29
C ARG A 111 9.82 5.56 -8.20
N MET A 112 9.47 6.39 -7.21
CA MET A 112 10.26 6.45 -5.98
C MET A 112 10.18 5.08 -5.29
N PRO A 113 11.31 4.45 -4.96
CA PRO A 113 11.31 3.19 -4.24
C PRO A 113 10.69 3.37 -2.85
N ASP A 114 9.93 2.37 -2.41
CA ASP A 114 9.40 2.34 -1.05
C ASP A 114 9.52 0.93 -0.46
N ALA A 115 9.50 0.82 0.87
CA ALA A 115 9.74 -0.43 1.58
C ALA A 115 8.95 -0.57 2.87
N LEU A 116 8.47 -1.78 3.14
CA LEU A 116 8.01 -2.23 4.45
C LEU A 116 8.90 -3.38 4.96
N GLY A 117 9.11 -3.46 6.26
CA GLY A 117 9.87 -4.55 6.88
C GLY A 117 11.36 -4.54 6.60
N LEU A 118 12.01 -5.69 6.86
CA LEU A 118 13.45 -5.86 6.67
C LEU A 118 13.76 -6.28 5.24
N ASN A 119 14.27 -5.36 4.43
CA ASN A 119 14.62 -5.61 3.04
C ASN A 119 16.12 -5.82 2.93
N VAL A 120 16.53 -7.07 3.13
CA VAL A 120 17.92 -7.51 2.99
C VAL A 120 18.00 -8.62 1.94
N LEU A 121 18.90 -8.48 0.97
CA LEU A 121 19.19 -9.49 -0.05
C LEU A 121 20.69 -9.73 -0.14
N GLN A 122 21.12 -10.92 0.28
CA GLN A 122 22.53 -11.35 0.25
C GLN A 122 22.87 -12.23 -0.96
N GLU A 123 22.00 -12.27 -1.97
CA GLU A 123 22.24 -12.99 -3.22
C GLU A 123 23.18 -12.20 -4.14
N ASP A 124 23.62 -12.78 -5.27
CA ASP A 124 24.49 -12.12 -6.24
C ASP A 124 23.67 -11.64 -7.47
N PRO A 125 23.55 -10.33 -7.73
CA PRO A 125 24.14 -9.22 -6.97
C PRO A 125 23.32 -8.86 -5.70
N PRO A 126 24.00 -8.37 -4.64
CA PRO A 126 23.34 -8.04 -3.36
C PRO A 126 22.57 -6.72 -3.41
N GLY A 127 21.78 -6.50 -2.36
CA GLY A 127 20.94 -5.31 -2.18
C GLY A 127 19.50 -5.55 -2.59
N ALA A 128 18.59 -5.46 -1.62
CA ALA A 128 17.17 -5.72 -1.84
C ALA A 128 16.47 -4.69 -2.74
N MET A 129 17.03 -3.48 -2.83
CA MET A 129 16.44 -2.37 -3.58
C MET A 129 17.46 -1.65 -4.44
N GLU A 130 17.00 -1.04 -5.52
CA GLU A 130 17.81 -0.19 -6.41
C GLU A 130 17.63 1.31 -6.10
N ALA A 131 18.73 2.07 -6.03
CA ALA A 131 18.69 3.52 -5.87
C ALA A 131 18.76 4.22 -7.24
N LEU A 132 18.06 5.35 -7.37
CA LEU A 132 17.88 6.04 -8.65
C LEU A 132 18.71 7.32 -8.72
N TYR A 133 19.48 7.54 -9.79
CA TYR A 133 20.37 8.70 -9.89
C TYR A 133 19.61 10.01 -10.18
N ILE A 134 19.50 10.91 -9.20
CA ILE A 134 18.60 12.06 -9.24
C ILE A 134 19.28 13.44 -9.32
N ASP A 135 20.61 13.52 -9.21
CA ASP A 135 21.34 14.78 -9.38
C ASP A 135 22.65 14.57 -10.13
N THR A 136 22.65 14.94 -11.40
CA THR A 136 23.76 14.80 -12.34
C THR A 136 24.65 16.05 -12.44
N ARG A 137 24.47 17.04 -11.57
CA ARG A 137 25.32 18.24 -11.59
C ARG A 137 26.78 17.87 -11.36
N ALA A 138 27.68 18.58 -12.03
CA ALA A 138 29.11 18.34 -11.90
C ALA A 138 29.56 18.43 -10.42
N GLY A 139 30.17 17.36 -9.92
CA GLY A 139 30.62 17.25 -8.52
C GLY A 139 29.51 16.89 -7.52
N VAL A 140 28.34 16.47 -7.99
CA VAL A 140 27.24 15.94 -7.17
C VAL A 140 26.90 14.53 -7.67
N TRP A 141 26.78 13.59 -6.74
CA TRP A 141 26.51 12.17 -7.03
C TRP A 141 25.43 11.65 -6.07
N GLN A 142 24.20 12.14 -6.26
CA GLN A 142 23.10 11.87 -5.34
C GLN A 142 22.07 10.90 -5.95
N TYR A 143 21.76 9.86 -5.19
CA TYR A 143 20.83 8.81 -5.56
C TYR A 143 19.64 8.79 -4.59
N LEU A 144 18.43 8.67 -5.12
CA LEU A 144 17.21 8.49 -4.35
C LEU A 144 17.09 7.03 -3.93
N ALA A 145 17.17 6.79 -2.63
CA ALA A 145 17.04 5.45 -2.06
C ALA A 145 15.58 5.14 -1.72
N LEU A 146 14.93 5.96 -0.89
CA LEU A 146 13.54 5.75 -0.47
C LEU A 146 12.72 7.02 -0.61
N GLY A 147 11.48 6.88 -1.08
CA GLY A 147 10.48 7.94 -1.17
C GLY A 147 9.97 8.47 0.19
N ALA A 148 10.47 7.90 1.29
CA ALA A 148 10.21 8.30 2.65
C ALA A 148 11.47 8.14 3.51
N SER A 149 11.36 8.50 4.79
CA SER A 149 12.45 8.40 5.74
C SER A 149 12.58 6.94 6.16
N GLY A 150 13.76 6.37 5.92
CA GLY A 150 14.07 5.00 6.27
C GLY A 150 15.54 4.84 6.62
N ASN A 151 15.86 3.68 7.17
CA ASN A 151 17.23 3.36 7.56
C ASN A 151 17.90 2.53 6.46
N ILE A 152 19.04 3.00 5.96
CA ILE A 152 19.84 2.27 4.98
C ILE A 152 20.88 1.46 5.74
N LEU A 153 20.87 0.15 5.58
CA LEU A 153 21.74 -0.77 6.31
C LEU A 153 23.07 -0.96 5.60
N THR A 154 23.04 -1.13 4.27
CA THR A 154 24.23 -1.39 3.46
C THR A 154 23.97 -0.90 2.03
N VAL A 155 24.97 -0.28 1.41
CA VAL A 155 24.93 0.17 0.01
C VAL A 155 25.94 -0.63 -0.80
N TYR A 156 25.57 -0.95 -2.03
CA TYR A 156 26.41 -1.66 -2.98
C TYR A 156 26.54 -0.88 -4.29
N SER A 157 27.69 -0.98 -4.94
CA SER A 157 27.98 -0.44 -6.27
C SER A 157 28.45 -1.59 -7.16
N ASP A 158 27.61 -1.98 -8.14
CA ASP A 158 27.79 -3.20 -8.95
C ASP A 158 28.07 -4.46 -8.10
N GLY A 159 27.32 -4.58 -7.00
CA GLY A 159 27.42 -5.70 -6.05
C GLY A 159 28.59 -5.63 -5.08
N ASN A 160 29.48 -4.63 -5.18
CA ASN A 160 30.54 -4.42 -4.21
C ASN A 160 30.04 -3.58 -3.04
N ILE A 161 30.30 -4.02 -1.81
CA ILE A 161 29.91 -3.27 -0.61
C ILE A 161 30.64 -1.92 -0.54
N MET A 162 29.89 -0.88 -0.22
CA MET A 162 30.39 0.50 -0.06
C MET A 162 30.46 0.86 1.42
N THR A 163 31.41 1.72 1.78
CA THR A 163 31.62 2.15 3.17
C THR A 163 30.97 3.51 3.42
N GLU A 164 30.12 3.60 4.45
CA GLU A 164 29.46 4.85 4.84
C GLU A 164 30.40 5.79 5.60
N GLY A 165 30.38 7.08 5.28
CA GLY A 165 31.05 8.16 5.99
C GLY A 165 31.53 9.28 5.05
N ALA A 166 31.65 10.51 5.55
CA ALA A 166 32.06 11.67 4.73
C ALA A 166 33.49 11.59 4.17
N LEU A 167 34.35 10.75 4.77
CA LEU A 167 35.68 10.41 4.27
C LEU A 167 35.72 9.05 3.55
N ASN A 168 34.57 8.38 3.46
CA ASN A 168 34.40 7.08 2.84
C ASN A 168 33.64 7.25 1.50
N ASP A 169 32.96 6.21 1.04
CA ASP A 169 32.41 6.16 -0.31
C ASP A 169 31.11 6.96 -0.43
N TYR A 170 30.29 7.03 0.62
CA TYR A 170 29.01 7.72 0.59
C TYR A 170 28.54 8.24 1.96
N THR A 171 27.51 9.08 1.97
CA THR A 171 26.77 9.49 3.17
C THR A 171 25.27 9.41 2.94
N ILE A 172 24.50 9.09 3.98
CA ILE A 172 23.03 9.19 3.94
C ILE A 172 22.57 10.60 4.34
N SER A 173 21.61 11.14 3.61
CA SER A 173 20.97 12.41 3.95
C SER A 173 19.46 12.35 3.75
N PHE A 174 18.73 13.23 4.41
CA PHE A 174 17.27 13.34 4.28
C PHE A 174 16.90 14.61 3.51
N GLY A 175 16.20 14.43 2.39
CA GLY A 175 15.65 15.49 1.57
C GLY A 175 14.37 16.10 2.15
N VAL A 176 13.81 17.06 1.43
CA VAL A 176 12.50 17.64 1.76
C VAL A 176 11.43 16.55 1.71
N GLY A 177 10.49 16.55 2.67
CA GLY A 177 9.45 15.53 2.76
C GLY A 177 9.92 14.20 3.36
N GLY A 178 11.16 14.13 3.86
CA GLY A 178 11.70 12.95 4.53
C GLY A 178 12.31 11.91 3.59
N ILE A 179 12.41 12.17 2.29
CA ILE A 179 13.02 11.28 1.29
C ILE A 179 14.46 10.92 1.70
N THR A 180 14.82 9.65 1.61
CA THR A 180 16.17 9.15 1.97
C THR A 180 17.07 9.10 0.74
N LEU A 181 18.25 9.71 0.84
CA LEU A 181 19.19 9.88 -0.26
C LEU A 181 20.56 9.29 0.09
N ILE A 182 21.22 8.70 -0.90
CA ILE A 182 22.61 8.24 -0.85
C ILE A 182 23.46 9.24 -1.63
N ASN A 183 24.43 9.88 -0.97
CA ASN A 183 25.34 10.84 -1.59
C ASN A 183 26.74 10.24 -1.66
N PHE A 184 27.19 9.87 -2.86
CA PHE A 184 28.54 9.39 -3.05
C PHE A 184 29.57 10.53 -3.00
N THR A 185 30.81 10.20 -2.64
CA THR A 185 31.95 11.14 -2.65
C THR A 185 32.69 11.18 -3.98
N SER A 186 32.35 10.28 -4.90
CA SER A 186 32.84 10.25 -6.28
C SER A 186 31.81 9.69 -7.25
N ASP A 187 32.03 9.92 -8.54
CA ASP A 187 31.23 9.35 -9.61
C ASP A 187 31.25 7.81 -9.56
N GLN A 188 30.08 7.19 -9.70
CA GLN A 188 29.92 5.74 -9.77
C GLN A 188 29.82 5.25 -11.22
N GLY A 189 29.89 6.16 -12.21
CA GLY A 189 29.80 5.80 -13.62
C GLY A 189 28.45 5.16 -13.96
N ASN A 190 28.51 3.99 -14.61
CA ASN A 190 27.32 3.22 -15.01
C ASN A 190 26.96 2.13 -13.99
N ASN A 191 27.58 2.14 -12.81
CA ASN A 191 27.35 1.10 -11.83
C ASN A 191 25.90 1.14 -11.33
N LYS A 192 25.32 -0.04 -11.16
CA LYS A 192 24.03 -0.21 -10.51
C LYS A 192 24.20 -0.03 -9.01
N ILE A 193 23.49 0.95 -8.45
CA ILE A 193 23.49 1.19 -7.01
C ILE A 193 22.31 0.44 -6.39
N THR A 194 22.62 -0.51 -5.50
CA THR A 194 21.62 -1.26 -4.73
C THR A 194 21.86 -1.09 -3.24
N PHE A 195 20.86 -1.38 -2.42
CA PHE A 195 20.96 -1.22 -0.99
C PHE A 195 20.01 -2.15 -0.23
N ASP A 196 20.37 -2.43 1.01
CA ASP A 196 19.52 -3.07 2.02
C ASP A 196 18.97 -1.99 2.97
N CYS A 197 17.73 -2.17 3.43
CA CYS A 197 17.08 -1.16 4.28
C CYS A 197 16.04 -1.74 5.24
N GLU A 198 15.69 -0.91 6.22
CA GLU A 198 14.51 -1.07 7.06
C GLU A 198 13.42 -0.14 6.54
N GLY A 199 12.23 -0.70 6.32
CA GLY A 199 11.06 0.03 5.84
C GLY A 199 10.37 0.87 6.93
N TYR A 200 9.10 1.20 6.69
CA TYR A 200 8.36 2.06 7.62
C TYR A 200 8.26 1.54 9.07
N SER A 201 8.31 2.51 9.98
CA SER A 201 7.99 2.36 11.40
C SER A 201 6.54 2.62 11.69
N TYR A 202 5.91 1.71 12.44
CA TYR A 202 4.60 1.94 13.04
C TYR A 202 4.55 1.30 14.43
N PRO A 203 4.67 2.09 15.52
CA PRO A 203 4.81 1.58 16.88
C PRO A 203 3.68 0.64 17.34
N ASP A 204 2.46 0.86 16.84
CA ASP A 204 1.31 0.04 17.21
C ASP A 204 1.36 -1.37 16.59
N TRP A 205 2.11 -1.57 15.49
CA TRP A 205 2.22 -2.85 14.79
C TRP A 205 3.66 -3.34 14.76
N ASN A 206 3.98 -4.18 15.76
CA ASN A 206 5.24 -4.87 15.99
C ASN A 206 6.49 -4.10 15.51
N SER A 207 7.00 -3.20 16.38
CA SER A 207 8.22 -2.43 16.15
C SER A 207 9.27 -2.55 17.29
N PRO A 208 9.63 -3.75 17.80
CA PRO A 208 10.75 -3.90 18.74
C PRO A 208 12.05 -3.31 18.19
N ASN A 209 12.25 -3.43 16.88
CA ASN A 209 13.43 -2.95 16.17
C ASN A 209 13.20 -1.64 15.40
N GLY A 210 12.04 -1.00 15.59
CA GLY A 210 11.75 0.30 14.98
C GLY A 210 11.04 0.25 13.62
N TYR A 211 10.61 -0.91 13.11
CA TYR A 211 9.89 -1.04 11.84
C TYR A 211 8.90 -2.21 11.83
N VAL A 212 7.92 -2.21 10.91
CA VAL A 212 6.88 -3.25 10.84
C VAL A 212 7.47 -4.53 10.26
N GLN A 213 7.56 -5.62 11.04
CA GLN A 213 8.24 -6.85 10.61
C GLN A 213 7.34 -8.09 10.52
N ASN A 214 6.21 -8.12 11.23
CA ASN A 214 5.35 -9.29 11.17
C ASN A 214 4.69 -9.41 9.79
N PRO A 215 4.79 -10.56 9.09
CA PRO A 215 4.22 -10.74 7.76
C PRO A 215 2.73 -10.37 7.65
N ILE A 216 1.94 -10.61 8.71
CA ILE A 216 0.53 -10.28 8.74
C ILE A 216 0.32 -8.76 8.79
N TYR A 217 1.13 -8.06 9.59
CA TYR A 217 1.09 -6.61 9.66
C TYR A 217 1.66 -5.93 8.41
N ILE A 218 2.60 -6.55 7.68
CA ILE A 218 3.02 -6.08 6.35
C ILE A 218 1.81 -6.01 5.40
N ILE A 219 1.00 -7.08 5.36
CA ILE A 219 -0.20 -7.10 4.53
C ILE A 219 -1.21 -6.05 5.02
N ALA A 220 -1.41 -5.93 6.33
CA ALA A 220 -2.36 -4.97 6.91
C ALA A 220 -1.96 -3.53 6.57
N PHE A 221 -0.66 -3.24 6.64
CA PHE A 221 -0.08 -1.94 6.33
C PHE A 221 -0.19 -1.62 4.84
N PHE A 222 0.10 -2.60 3.99
CA PHE A 222 -0.13 -2.45 2.56
C PHE A 222 -1.59 -2.10 2.25
N LEU A 223 -2.56 -2.79 2.84
CA LEU A 223 -3.98 -2.51 2.62
C LEU A 223 -4.41 -1.14 3.17
N SER A 224 -4.00 -0.83 4.39
CA SER A 224 -4.53 0.32 5.12
C SER A 224 -3.84 1.64 4.79
N PHE A 225 -2.51 1.65 4.71
CA PHE A 225 -1.74 2.87 4.48
C PHE A 225 -1.49 3.10 3.00
N ILE A 226 -1.00 2.07 2.31
CA ILE A 226 -0.63 2.19 0.89
C ILE A 226 -1.88 2.24 0.02
N MET A 227 -2.82 1.31 0.23
CA MET A 227 -4.07 1.27 -0.52
C MET A 227 -5.19 2.13 0.07
N GLN A 228 -4.94 2.79 1.20
CA GLN A 228 -5.90 3.66 1.90
C GLN A 228 -7.23 2.97 2.20
N MET A 229 -7.21 1.65 2.43
CA MET A 229 -8.38 0.92 2.87
C MET A 229 -8.66 1.27 4.34
N PRO A 230 -9.88 1.71 4.69
CA PRO A 230 -10.20 2.00 6.08
C PRO A 230 -10.02 0.76 6.98
N LEU A 231 -9.39 0.93 8.15
CA LEU A 231 -9.10 -0.17 9.07
C LEU A 231 -10.34 -0.92 9.55
N ASN A 232 -11.52 -0.28 9.60
CA ASN A 232 -12.77 -0.93 9.96
C ASN A 232 -13.23 -1.98 8.91
N PHE A 233 -12.55 -2.07 7.77
CA PHE A 233 -12.79 -3.09 6.74
C PHE A 233 -11.98 -4.35 7.01
N LEU A 234 -11.02 -4.29 7.92
CA LEU A 234 -10.19 -5.42 8.34
C LEU A 234 -10.78 -6.02 9.62
N ASP A 235 -10.81 -7.34 9.71
CA ASP A 235 -11.13 -8.07 10.95
C ASP A 235 -9.90 -8.10 11.86
N LEU A 236 -9.49 -6.94 12.40
CA LEU A 236 -8.20 -6.79 13.10
C LEU A 236 -7.95 -7.84 14.18
N VAL A 237 -8.99 -8.36 14.85
CA VAL A 237 -8.86 -9.45 15.83
C VAL A 237 -8.30 -10.72 15.18
N ALA A 238 -8.83 -11.13 14.04
CA ALA A 238 -8.33 -12.31 13.33
C ALA A 238 -6.92 -12.10 12.76
N TRP A 239 -6.57 -10.84 12.43
CA TRP A 239 -5.22 -10.49 12.00
C TRP A 239 -4.22 -10.56 13.16
N ASP A 240 -4.60 -10.07 14.35
CA ASP A 240 -3.77 -10.15 15.55
C ASP A 240 -3.58 -11.60 16.00
N GLU A 241 -4.63 -12.44 15.94
CA GLU A 241 -4.54 -13.88 16.20
C GLU A 241 -3.53 -14.55 15.25
N LEU A 242 -3.65 -14.30 13.94
CA LEU A 242 -2.73 -14.88 12.96
C LEU A 242 -1.31 -14.31 13.08
N ALA A 243 -1.17 -13.04 13.43
CA ALA A 243 0.13 -12.43 13.69
C ALA A 243 0.83 -13.13 14.87
N GLN A 244 0.09 -13.44 15.95
CA GLN A 244 0.60 -14.18 17.09
C GLN A 244 1.02 -15.61 16.70
N ASP A 245 0.26 -16.30 15.85
CA ASP A 245 0.66 -17.62 15.34
C ASP A 245 2.02 -17.54 14.62
N PHE A 246 2.27 -16.48 13.83
CA PHE A 246 3.57 -16.23 13.19
C PHE A 246 4.69 -15.95 14.22
N GLU A 247 4.40 -15.18 15.28
CA GLU A 247 5.37 -14.97 16.37
C GLU A 247 5.75 -16.29 17.05
N ASP A 248 4.75 -17.11 17.38
CA ASP A 248 4.93 -18.40 18.06
C ASP A 248 5.73 -19.41 17.21
N GLU A 249 5.64 -19.29 15.88
CA GLU A 249 6.44 -20.06 14.91
C GLU A 249 7.84 -19.47 14.65
N GLY A 250 8.19 -18.33 15.24
CA GLY A 250 9.46 -17.64 15.01
C GLY A 250 9.55 -16.94 13.65
N LEU A 251 8.41 -16.62 13.05
CA LEU A 251 8.27 -15.93 11.76
C LEU A 251 7.81 -14.47 11.93
N GLY A 252 7.74 -13.96 13.16
CA GLY A 252 7.31 -12.60 13.47
C GLY A 252 8.17 -11.47 12.90
N GLU A 253 9.40 -11.78 12.47
CA GLU A 253 10.36 -10.77 12.01
C GLU A 253 10.76 -10.89 10.54
N VAL A 254 10.13 -11.78 9.76
CA VAL A 254 10.54 -12.08 8.37
C VAL A 254 9.75 -11.31 7.30
N GLY A 255 8.81 -10.46 7.73
CA GLY A 255 7.98 -9.67 6.84
C GLY A 255 8.78 -8.59 6.12
N ARG A 256 8.49 -8.44 4.82
CA ARG A 256 9.11 -7.47 3.94
C ARG A 256 8.29 -7.24 2.67
N LEU A 257 8.27 -6.01 2.19
CA LEU A 257 7.66 -5.65 0.91
C LEU A 257 8.46 -4.52 0.26
N PRO A 258 9.33 -4.82 -0.72
CA PRO A 258 9.95 -3.80 -1.56
C PRO A 258 8.95 -3.39 -2.65
N ILE A 259 8.83 -2.08 -2.89
CA ILE A 259 7.90 -1.52 -3.87
C ILE A 259 8.66 -0.56 -4.78
N GLN A 260 9.12 -1.07 -5.92
CA GLN A 260 9.86 -0.28 -6.93
C GLN A 260 9.19 -0.28 -8.31
N ASN A 261 8.43 -1.34 -8.60
CA ASN A 261 7.82 -1.55 -9.91
C ASN A 261 6.33 -1.22 -9.91
N GLU A 262 5.83 -0.85 -11.08
CA GLU A 262 4.39 -0.66 -11.27
C GLU A 262 3.67 -2.01 -11.13
N GLY A 263 2.67 -2.05 -10.25
CA GLY A 263 1.82 -3.20 -10.04
C GLY A 263 0.39 -2.78 -9.70
N SER A 264 -0.58 -3.62 -10.05
CA SER A 264 -1.89 -3.53 -9.42
C SER A 264 -1.76 -3.98 -7.97
N ALA A 265 -2.60 -3.43 -7.11
CA ALA A 265 -2.63 -3.82 -5.71
C ALA A 265 -2.96 -5.30 -5.54
N GLU A 266 -3.80 -5.85 -6.42
CA GLU A 266 -4.10 -7.27 -6.50
C GLU A 266 -2.86 -8.13 -6.73
N THR A 267 -1.99 -7.77 -7.67
CA THR A 267 -0.77 -8.55 -7.94
C THR A 267 0.15 -8.57 -6.72
N ILE A 268 0.40 -7.40 -6.12
CA ILE A 268 1.26 -7.29 -4.94
C ILE A 268 0.66 -8.04 -3.76
N LEU A 269 -0.65 -7.88 -3.52
CA LEU A 269 -1.34 -8.61 -2.46
C LEU A 269 -1.24 -10.12 -2.67
N MET A 270 -1.46 -10.62 -3.90
CA MET A 270 -1.37 -12.04 -4.20
C MET A 270 0.05 -12.60 -4.00
N GLU A 271 1.08 -11.83 -4.35
CA GLU A 271 2.47 -12.20 -4.07
C GLU A 271 2.74 -12.29 -2.57
N LEU A 272 2.27 -11.32 -1.77
CA LEU A 272 2.38 -11.37 -0.31
C LEU A 272 1.65 -12.57 0.29
N LEU A 273 0.38 -12.77 -0.08
CA LEU A 273 -0.43 -13.89 0.40
C LEU A 273 0.25 -15.23 0.07
N ARG A 274 0.80 -15.37 -1.13
CA ARG A 274 1.54 -16.58 -1.55
C ARG A 274 2.85 -16.75 -0.79
N THR A 275 3.61 -15.68 -0.63
CA THR A 275 4.92 -15.69 0.05
C THR A 275 4.76 -16.13 1.50
N TYR A 276 3.74 -15.60 2.19
CA TYR A 276 3.47 -15.93 3.58
C TYR A 276 2.50 -17.09 3.77
N LYS A 277 2.04 -17.71 2.68
CA LYS A 277 1.11 -18.86 2.68
C LYS A 277 -0.19 -18.60 3.45
N VAL A 278 -0.65 -17.36 3.43
CA VAL A 278 -1.92 -16.96 4.05
C VAL A 278 -3.02 -16.83 3.00
N LYS A 279 -4.26 -16.79 3.45
CA LYS A 279 -5.44 -16.62 2.60
C LYS A 279 -6.28 -15.46 3.12
N LEU A 280 -6.96 -14.80 2.19
CA LEU A 280 -7.85 -13.69 2.49
C LEU A 280 -9.26 -14.05 2.03
N TRP A 281 -10.26 -13.77 2.85
CA TRP A 281 -11.67 -13.92 2.48
C TRP A 281 -12.54 -12.83 3.10
N LEU A 282 -13.75 -12.70 2.56
CA LEU A 282 -14.76 -11.80 3.12
C LEU A 282 -15.59 -12.53 4.17
N THR A 283 -15.63 -11.97 5.37
CA THR A 283 -16.56 -12.38 6.42
C THR A 283 -18.01 -12.12 6.02
N LYS A 284 -18.96 -12.72 6.73
CA LYS A 284 -20.40 -12.42 6.54
C LYS A 284 -20.71 -10.93 6.69
N ASP A 285 -19.97 -10.24 7.55
CA ASP A 285 -20.14 -8.81 7.77
C ASP A 285 -19.48 -7.97 6.68
N GLY A 286 -18.68 -8.57 5.80
CA GLY A 286 -18.05 -7.92 4.65
C GLY A 286 -16.64 -7.42 4.95
N LYS A 287 -16.07 -7.78 6.11
CA LYS A 287 -14.69 -7.46 6.49
C LYS A 287 -13.74 -8.46 5.86
N LEU A 288 -12.53 -8.03 5.54
CA LEU A 288 -11.45 -8.90 5.14
C LEU A 288 -10.86 -9.61 6.36
N ARG A 289 -10.79 -10.93 6.25
CA ARG A 289 -10.22 -11.84 7.24
C ARG A 289 -9.20 -12.75 6.58
#